data_AF-A0A9X4R4L7-F1
#
_entry.id   AF-A0A9X4R4L7-F1
#
_cell.length_a   1.000
_cell.length_b   1.000
_cell.length_c   1.000
_cell.angle_alpha   90.00
_cell.angle_beta   90.00
_cell.angle_gamma   90.00
#
_symmetry.space_group_name_H-M   'P 1'
#
loop_
_entity.id
_entity.type
_entity.pdbx_description
1 polymer ?
#
loop_
_entity_poly.entity_id
_entity_poly.type
_entity_poly.pdbx_seq_one_letter_code
_entity_poly.pdbx_strand_id
1 'polypeptide(L)'
;MIKHVLRSWRSLRLNEALVFVSAALLFGAIDLTSLLELRVGHQLPEVVARHLSLPLVSCAVLLLCWLPAARSSAIHPARRRRLVAATLLGSALTMAVIYPLADALPWPSLCDLYAQMHGKPRCTMFRMTAVIGDTLWIFMPALMIVGMLEFHSLRRRQDQAAQDLLREHSQLRRHALAARLAALQAQVDPALLFDALVSVEQAYAGRDPGASARLERLIRHLRVALPRLRDAGATLGGEAELIASYLDLLRDLGDHAPAFDCELGSRGATPLPPMLLLPLVQRALRLGRPGRCWLKAGAGITLGFDQGGLCNEDADLASLRERLAVLDGRLLCTSSEDRTEFMLELP
;
A
#
# COMPACT_ATOMS: atom_id res chain seq x y z
N MET A 1 18.26 36.88 -11.42
CA MET A 1 18.06 36.03 -12.63
C MET A 1 19.28 35.18 -12.98
N ILE A 2 20.47 35.76 -13.20
CA ILE A 2 21.67 35.06 -13.69
C ILE A 2 22.12 33.88 -12.80
N LYS A 3 22.14 34.03 -11.47
CA LYS A 3 22.49 32.93 -10.53
C LYS A 3 21.53 31.73 -10.59
N HIS A 4 20.25 31.97 -10.90
CA HIS A 4 19.24 30.91 -11.03
C HIS A 4 19.44 30.15 -12.35
N VAL A 5 19.76 30.87 -13.44
CA VAL A 5 20.06 30.28 -14.76
C VAL A 5 21.30 29.38 -14.67
N LEU A 6 22.39 29.84 -14.04
CA LEU A 6 23.61 29.05 -13.85
C LEU A 6 23.41 27.79 -12.99
N ARG A 7 22.57 27.86 -11.94
CA ARG A 7 22.21 26.66 -11.15
C ARG A 7 21.37 25.68 -11.94
N SER A 8 20.43 26.17 -12.74
CA SER A 8 19.64 25.31 -13.63
C SER A 8 20.57 24.58 -14.61
N TRP A 9 21.51 25.28 -15.23
CA TRP A 9 22.49 24.69 -16.16
C TRP A 9 23.38 23.61 -15.50
N ARG A 10 23.82 23.83 -14.27
CA ARG A 10 24.54 22.81 -13.48
C ARG A 10 23.70 21.57 -13.13
N SER A 11 22.38 21.67 -13.19
CA SER A 11 21.46 20.56 -12.88
C SER A 11 21.03 19.75 -14.10
N LEU A 12 21.51 20.11 -15.30
CA LEU A 12 21.20 19.45 -16.56
C LEU A 12 21.57 17.96 -16.47
N ARG A 13 20.60 17.08 -16.70
CA ARG A 13 20.86 15.65 -16.75
C ARG A 13 21.39 15.27 -18.13
N LEU A 14 22.35 14.36 -18.17
CA LEU A 14 22.96 13.88 -19.42
C LEU A 14 21.90 13.31 -20.38
N ASN A 15 20.87 12.66 -19.85
CA ASN A 15 19.72 12.17 -20.62
C ASN A 15 18.86 13.29 -21.22
N GLU A 16 18.71 14.42 -20.53
CA GLU A 16 17.96 15.58 -21.06
C GLU A 16 18.74 16.20 -22.22
N ALA A 17 20.05 16.40 -22.05
CA ALA A 17 20.93 16.90 -23.10
C ALA A 17 20.93 15.98 -24.34
N LEU A 18 20.99 14.66 -24.14
CA LEU A 18 20.97 13.69 -25.23
C LEU A 18 19.66 13.73 -26.04
N VAL A 19 18.50 13.91 -25.39
CA VAL A 19 17.21 14.02 -26.10
C VAL A 19 17.16 15.28 -26.97
N PHE A 20 17.69 16.39 -26.48
CA PHE A 20 17.72 17.65 -27.23
C PHE A 20 18.73 17.60 -28.39
N VAL A 21 19.91 17.00 -28.18
CA VAL A 21 20.93 16.81 -29.23
C VAL A 21 20.44 15.83 -30.29
N SER A 22 19.83 14.71 -29.90
CA SER A 22 19.29 13.74 -30.86
C SER A 22 18.14 14.33 -31.68
N ALA A 23 17.27 15.14 -31.06
CA ALA A 23 16.23 15.88 -31.77
C ALA A 23 16.83 16.88 -32.78
N ALA A 24 17.89 17.61 -32.42
CA ALA A 24 18.57 18.54 -33.31
C ALA A 24 19.23 17.83 -34.50
N LEU A 25 19.84 16.66 -34.28
CA LEU A 25 20.43 15.83 -35.34
C LEU A 25 19.36 15.24 -36.27
N LEU A 26 18.26 14.73 -35.72
CA LEU A 26 17.11 14.25 -36.51
C LEU A 26 16.53 15.36 -37.38
N PHE A 27 16.45 16.57 -36.83
CA PHE A 27 15.96 17.73 -37.56
C PHE A 27 16.88 18.12 -38.72
N GLY A 28 18.19 18.13 -38.50
CA GLY A 28 19.18 18.35 -39.58
C GLY A 28 19.18 17.25 -40.64
N ALA A 29 18.74 16.03 -40.30
CA ALA A 29 18.63 14.92 -41.24
C ALA A 29 17.39 15.00 -42.16
N ILE A 30 16.40 15.85 -41.85
CA ILE A 30 15.19 16.01 -42.68
C ILE A 30 15.55 16.50 -44.10
N ASP A 31 16.56 17.37 -44.21
CA ASP A 31 17.01 17.93 -45.50
C ASP A 31 18.07 17.07 -46.21
N LEU A 32 18.41 15.90 -45.66
CA LEU A 32 19.45 15.02 -46.21
C LEU A 32 19.07 14.44 -47.58
N THR A 33 17.77 14.17 -47.80
CA THR A 33 17.25 13.72 -49.10
C THR A 33 17.39 14.78 -50.17
N SER A 34 17.07 16.04 -49.84
CA SER A 34 17.27 17.17 -50.76
C SER A 34 18.74 17.42 -51.08
N LEU A 35 19.65 17.22 -50.11
CA LEU A 35 21.09 17.25 -50.32
C LEU A 35 21.60 16.20 -51.31
N LEU A 36 21.03 14.99 -51.27
CA LEU A 36 21.37 13.89 -52.18
C LEU A 36 20.88 14.15 -53.61
N GLU A 37 19.74 14.81 -53.78
CA GLU A 37 19.16 15.14 -55.09
C GLU A 37 19.90 16.30 -55.80
N LEU A 38 20.41 17.28 -55.06
CA LEU A 38 20.98 18.52 -55.63
C LEU A 38 22.43 18.41 -56.15
N ARG A 39 23.11 17.26 -56.02
CA ARG A 39 24.51 17.02 -56.51
C ARG A 39 25.45 18.23 -56.32
N VAL A 40 25.59 18.67 -55.06
CA VAL A 40 26.22 19.94 -54.67
C VAL A 40 27.76 20.03 -54.95
N GLY A 41 28.38 18.99 -55.50
CA GLY A 41 29.78 19.05 -55.96
C GLY A 41 30.79 19.46 -54.88
N HIS A 42 31.70 20.39 -55.19
CA HIS A 42 32.78 20.81 -54.28
C HIS A 42 32.33 21.60 -53.03
N GLN A 43 31.09 22.09 -52.98
CA GLN A 43 30.55 22.89 -51.87
C GLN A 43 29.84 22.04 -50.80
N LEU A 44 29.78 20.71 -50.99
CA LEU A 44 29.23 19.76 -50.02
C LEU A 44 29.71 19.96 -48.57
N PRO A 45 31.02 20.10 -48.26
CA PRO A 45 31.47 20.22 -46.87
C PRO A 45 30.95 21.48 -46.17
N GLU A 46 30.81 22.61 -46.89
CA GLU A 46 30.30 23.87 -46.33
C GLU A 46 28.80 23.80 -46.04
N VAL A 47 28.03 23.19 -46.95
CA VAL A 47 26.58 23.01 -46.79
C VAL A 47 26.28 22.05 -45.65
N VAL A 48 27.03 20.95 -45.53
CA VAL A 48 26.91 19.98 -44.42
C VAL A 48 27.30 20.64 -43.10
N ALA A 49 28.38 21.43 -43.06
CA ALA A 49 28.78 22.15 -41.86
C ALA A 49 27.71 23.15 -41.40
N ARG A 50 27.06 23.87 -42.33
CA ARG A 50 25.93 24.79 -42.04
C ARG A 50 24.71 24.02 -41.52
N HIS A 51 24.33 22.91 -42.14
CA HIS A 51 23.18 22.09 -41.73
C HIS A 51 23.37 21.39 -40.39
N LEU A 52 24.60 21.10 -39.97
CA LEU A 52 24.86 20.51 -38.65
C LEU A 52 24.99 21.58 -37.56
N SER A 53 25.65 22.70 -37.86
CA SER A 53 25.93 23.75 -36.87
C SER A 53 24.70 24.58 -36.47
N LEU A 54 23.84 24.95 -37.43
CA LEU A 54 22.67 25.79 -37.13
C LEU A 54 21.63 25.12 -36.21
N PRO A 55 21.25 23.84 -36.39
CA PRO A 55 20.36 23.13 -35.46
C PRO A 55 20.98 22.94 -34.07
N LEU A 56 22.30 22.74 -33.98
CA LEU A 56 23.01 22.65 -32.70
C LEU A 56 22.98 23.98 -31.93
N VAL A 57 23.20 25.11 -32.62
CA VAL A 57 23.09 26.45 -32.04
C VAL A 57 21.65 26.74 -31.60
N SER A 58 20.65 26.41 -32.43
CA SER A 58 19.23 26.50 -32.09
C SER A 58 18.89 25.74 -30.82
N CYS A 59 19.37 24.50 -30.73
CA CYS A 59 19.17 23.64 -29.57
C CYS A 59 19.82 24.23 -28.29
N ALA A 60 21.02 24.79 -28.40
CA ALA A 60 21.71 25.44 -27.29
C ALA A 60 20.96 26.68 -26.78
N VAL A 61 20.44 27.52 -27.68
CA VAL A 61 19.65 28.72 -27.34
C VAL A 61 18.30 28.34 -26.72
N LEU A 62 17.62 27.34 -27.27
CA LEU A 62 16.38 26.81 -26.71
C LEU A 62 16.58 26.22 -25.31
N LEU A 63 17.65 25.45 -25.10
CA LEU A 63 18.03 24.91 -23.79
C LEU A 63 18.29 26.02 -22.76
N LEU A 64 18.97 27.09 -23.15
CA LEU A 64 19.24 28.26 -22.29
C LEU A 64 17.96 28.91 -21.78
N CYS A 65 16.96 29.08 -22.64
CA CYS A 65 15.67 29.66 -22.26
C CYS A 65 14.76 28.67 -21.52
N TRP A 66 14.82 27.38 -21.87
CA TRP A 66 13.91 26.36 -21.36
C TRP A 66 14.29 25.84 -19.96
N LEU A 67 15.58 25.59 -19.70
CA LEU A 67 16.02 24.98 -18.43
C LEU A 67 15.56 25.73 -17.17
N PRO A 68 15.66 27.07 -17.10
CA PRO A 68 15.21 27.84 -15.94
C PRO A 68 13.70 27.68 -15.68
N ALA A 69 12.90 27.57 -16.75
CA ALA A 69 11.47 27.36 -16.66
C ALA A 69 11.12 25.90 -16.28
N ALA A 70 11.84 24.92 -16.82
CA ALA A 70 11.68 23.51 -16.50
C ALA A 70 11.95 23.21 -15.01
N ARG A 71 12.96 23.88 -14.43
CA ARG A 71 13.37 23.77 -13.03
C ARG A 71 12.54 24.63 -12.07
N SER A 72 11.61 25.42 -12.58
CA SER A 72 10.65 26.14 -11.73
C SER A 72 9.74 25.16 -10.97
N SER A 73 9.34 25.52 -9.76
CA SER A 73 8.61 24.65 -8.81
C SER A 73 7.45 23.91 -9.47
N ALA A 74 7.49 22.58 -9.41
CA ALA A 74 6.58 21.68 -10.11
C ALA A 74 5.10 21.77 -9.69
N ILE A 75 4.81 22.46 -8.59
CA ILE A 75 3.49 22.55 -7.94
C ILE A 75 2.73 23.81 -8.36
N HIS A 76 3.39 24.80 -8.98
CA HIS A 76 2.73 26.06 -9.32
C HIS A 76 1.81 25.94 -10.56
N PRO A 77 0.57 26.44 -10.51
CA PRO A 77 -0.39 26.36 -11.62
C PRO A 77 0.07 27.14 -12.87
N ALA A 78 0.90 28.16 -12.68
CA ALA A 78 1.48 28.95 -13.76
C ALA A 78 2.65 28.27 -14.49
N ARG A 79 3.09 27.08 -14.08
CA ARG A 79 4.26 26.40 -14.67
C ARG A 79 4.07 26.09 -16.16
N ARG A 80 2.88 25.63 -16.56
CA ARG A 80 2.56 25.40 -17.98
C ARG A 80 2.71 26.69 -18.81
N ARG A 81 2.20 27.81 -18.30
CA ARG A 81 2.32 29.12 -18.98
C ARG A 81 3.77 29.60 -19.05
N ARG A 82 4.56 29.38 -17.99
CA ARG A 82 6.01 29.71 -17.98
C ARG A 82 6.81 28.87 -18.97
N LEU A 83 6.49 27.58 -19.11
CA LEU A 83 7.13 26.71 -20.09
C LEU A 83 6.82 27.16 -21.52
N VAL A 84 5.55 27.44 -21.83
CA VAL A 84 5.15 27.94 -23.15
C VAL A 84 5.77 29.32 -23.45
N ALA A 85 5.80 30.23 -22.48
CA ALA A 85 6.44 31.53 -22.64
C ALA A 85 7.95 31.40 -22.85
N ALA A 86 8.61 30.48 -22.14
CA ALA A 86 10.04 30.23 -22.28
C ALA A 86 10.40 29.56 -23.61
N THR A 87 9.58 28.64 -24.12
CA THR A 87 9.79 28.06 -25.46
C THR A 87 9.58 29.11 -26.55
N LEU A 88 8.56 29.97 -26.42
CA LEU A 88 8.30 31.04 -27.39
C LEU A 88 9.43 32.08 -27.41
N LEU A 89 9.91 32.50 -26.23
CA LEU A 89 11.07 33.38 -26.09
C LEU A 89 12.35 32.71 -26.64
N GLY A 90 12.54 31.42 -26.38
CA GLY A 90 13.68 30.66 -26.92
C GLY A 90 13.65 30.57 -28.44
N SER A 91 12.50 30.32 -29.06
CA SER A 91 12.34 30.29 -30.51
C SER A 91 12.59 31.66 -31.15
N ALA A 92 12.05 32.74 -30.56
CA ALA A 92 12.30 34.10 -31.03
C ALA A 92 13.78 34.50 -30.91
N LEU A 93 14.42 34.16 -29.78
CA LEU A 93 15.85 34.44 -29.55
C LEU A 93 16.74 33.64 -30.48
N THR A 94 16.38 32.38 -30.75
CA THR A 94 17.08 31.53 -31.72
C THR A 94 17.10 32.19 -33.09
N MET A 95 15.97 32.76 -33.51
CA MET A 95 15.90 33.42 -34.81
C MET A 95 16.69 34.73 -34.86
N ALA A 96 16.68 35.49 -33.77
CA ALA A 96 17.52 36.68 -33.61
C ALA A 96 19.03 36.37 -33.65
N VAL A 97 19.44 35.13 -33.35
CA VAL A 97 20.83 34.67 -33.44
C VAL A 97 21.15 34.05 -34.80
N ILE A 98 20.23 33.26 -35.37
CA ILE A 98 20.46 32.53 -36.63
C ILE A 98 20.57 33.47 -37.83
N TYR A 99 19.70 34.47 -37.98
CA TYR A 99 19.78 35.40 -39.13
C TYR A 99 21.12 36.13 -39.23
N PRO A 100 21.61 36.85 -38.20
CA PRO A 100 22.89 37.55 -38.31
C PRO A 100 24.07 36.59 -38.44
N LEU A 101 24.00 35.40 -37.83
CA LEU A 101 25.03 34.37 -37.99
C LEU A 101 25.05 33.81 -39.43
N ALA A 102 23.88 33.61 -40.02
CA ALA A 102 23.70 33.15 -41.39
C ALA A 102 24.17 34.15 -42.43
N ASP A 103 24.06 35.46 -42.15
CA ASP A 103 24.57 36.55 -42.99
C ASP A 103 26.09 36.73 -42.83
N ALA A 104 26.63 36.47 -41.64
CA ALA A 104 28.06 36.58 -41.36
C ALA A 104 28.88 35.38 -41.90
N LEU A 105 28.27 34.20 -42.03
CA LEU A 105 28.93 33.00 -42.56
C LEU A 105 28.81 32.94 -44.10
N PRO A 106 29.92 32.74 -44.84
CA PRO A 106 29.91 32.68 -46.30
C PRO A 106 29.30 31.38 -46.88
N TRP A 107 28.83 30.46 -46.05
CA TRP A 107 28.34 29.13 -46.48
C TRP A 107 26.94 29.24 -47.08
N PRO A 108 26.70 28.81 -48.32
CA PRO A 108 25.37 28.88 -48.93
C PRO A 108 24.38 27.90 -48.28
N SER A 109 23.10 28.29 -48.16
CA SER A 109 22.03 27.35 -47.78
C SER A 109 21.53 26.55 -48.99
N LEU A 110 20.87 25.41 -48.77
CA LEU A 110 20.23 24.64 -49.86
C LEU A 110 19.25 25.49 -50.67
N CYS A 111 18.49 26.36 -50.01
CA CYS A 111 17.57 27.28 -50.68
C CYS A 111 18.33 28.31 -51.53
N ASP A 112 19.46 28.83 -51.04
CA ASP A 112 20.29 29.78 -51.81
C ASP A 112 20.94 29.11 -53.03
N LEU A 113 21.36 27.85 -52.92
CA LEU A 113 21.87 27.07 -54.06
C LEU A 113 20.78 26.83 -55.11
N TYR A 114 19.59 26.43 -54.68
CA TYR A 114 18.44 26.25 -55.57
C TYR A 114 18.01 27.57 -56.24
N ALA A 115 18.01 28.68 -55.49
CA ALA A 115 17.71 30.00 -56.02
C ALA A 115 18.75 30.45 -57.06
N GLN A 116 20.04 30.20 -56.80
CA GLN A 116 21.12 30.49 -57.76
C GLN A 116 20.96 29.68 -59.05
N MET A 117 20.61 28.40 -58.97
CA MET A 117 20.36 27.56 -60.15
C MET A 117 19.18 28.04 -61.00
N HIS A 118 18.18 28.67 -60.38
CA HIS A 118 16.98 29.18 -61.06
C HIS A 118 16.99 30.70 -61.31
N GLY A 119 18.13 31.39 -61.11
CA GLY A 119 18.25 32.83 -61.34
C GLY A 119 17.38 33.70 -60.42
N LYS A 120 17.00 33.19 -59.25
CA LYS A 120 16.20 33.89 -58.24
C LYS A 120 17.09 34.57 -57.20
N PRO A 121 16.61 35.65 -56.54
CA PRO A 121 17.32 36.26 -55.41
C PRO A 121 17.48 35.27 -54.25
N ARG A 122 18.50 35.50 -53.41
CA ARG A 122 18.83 34.65 -52.24
C ARG A 122 17.61 34.49 -51.31
N CYS A 123 17.41 33.27 -50.81
CA CYS A 123 16.31 32.95 -49.91
C CYS A 123 16.46 33.61 -48.54
N THR A 124 17.70 33.91 -48.14
CA THR A 124 18.06 34.54 -46.86
C THR A 124 17.74 36.05 -46.79
N MET A 125 16.80 36.57 -47.60
CA MET A 125 16.31 37.93 -47.39
C MET A 125 15.44 38.01 -46.13
N PHE A 126 15.73 39.01 -45.28
CA PHE A 126 14.90 39.37 -44.13
C PHE A 126 13.49 39.80 -44.59
N ARG A 127 12.55 38.84 -44.61
CA ARG A 127 11.14 39.07 -44.91
C ARG A 127 10.31 38.69 -43.70
N MET A 128 9.55 39.63 -43.15
CA MET A 128 8.72 39.41 -41.95
C MET A 128 7.84 38.14 -42.03
N THR A 129 7.32 37.81 -43.21
CA THR A 129 6.53 36.58 -43.42
C THR A 129 7.35 35.29 -43.33
N ALA A 130 8.63 35.31 -43.72
CA ALA A 130 9.53 34.18 -43.58
C ALA A 130 9.94 33.98 -42.11
N VAL A 131 10.24 35.07 -41.40
CA VAL A 131 10.61 35.05 -39.97
C VAL A 131 9.50 34.39 -39.12
N ILE A 132 8.24 34.73 -39.38
CA ILE A 132 7.09 34.15 -38.66
C ILE A 132 6.96 32.65 -38.93
N GLY A 133 7.08 32.23 -40.20
CA GLY A 133 6.99 30.83 -40.60
C GLY A 133 8.09 29.97 -39.97
N ASP A 134 9.33 30.42 -40.06
CA ASP A 134 10.50 29.70 -39.53
C ASP A 134 10.48 29.65 -37.99
N THR A 135 10.03 30.73 -37.33
CA THR A 135 9.84 30.73 -35.87
C THR A 135 8.79 29.71 -35.44
N LEU A 136 7.68 29.61 -36.19
CA LEU A 136 6.61 28.65 -35.91
C LEU A 136 7.09 27.20 -36.15
N TRP A 137 7.92 27.00 -37.17
CA TRP A 137 8.50 25.70 -37.54
C TRP A 137 9.42 25.13 -36.44
N ILE A 138 10.18 25.99 -35.75
CA ILE A 138 11.01 25.60 -34.58
C ILE A 138 10.19 25.50 -33.30
N PHE A 139 9.19 26.36 -33.13
CA PHE A 139 8.37 26.41 -31.92
C PHE A 139 7.51 25.16 -31.73
N MET A 140 6.87 24.65 -32.79
CA MET A 140 5.98 23.48 -32.71
C MET A 140 6.65 22.20 -32.18
N PRO A 141 7.78 21.71 -32.74
CA PRO A 141 8.45 20.52 -32.24
C PRO A 141 9.04 20.74 -30.84
N ALA A 142 9.55 21.94 -30.54
CA ALA A 142 10.02 22.27 -29.20
C ALA A 142 8.88 22.19 -28.17
N LEU A 143 7.71 22.75 -28.48
CA LEU A 143 6.52 22.67 -27.62
C LEU A 143 6.05 21.22 -27.43
N MET A 144 6.08 20.42 -28.50
CA MET A 144 5.69 19.00 -28.46
C MET A 144 6.61 18.19 -27.53
N ILE A 145 7.93 18.34 -27.64
CA ILE A 145 8.91 17.66 -26.76
C ILE A 145 8.66 18.03 -25.30
N VAL A 146 8.44 19.32 -25.02
CA VAL A 146 8.17 19.81 -23.66
C VAL A 146 6.85 19.26 -23.13
N GLY A 147 5.81 19.26 -23.95
CA GLY A 147 4.52 18.65 -23.62
C GLY A 147 4.63 17.17 -23.29
N MET A 148 5.42 16.42 -24.07
CA MET A 148 5.65 14.99 -23.87
C MET A 148 6.42 14.70 -22.57
N LEU A 149 7.46 15.48 -22.27
CA LEU A 149 8.21 15.37 -21.02
C LEU A 149 7.34 15.66 -19.79
N GLU A 150 6.51 16.71 -19.87
CA GLU A 150 5.55 17.05 -18.82
C GLU A 150 4.52 15.94 -18.62
N PHE A 151 3.94 15.43 -19.70
CA PHE A 151 2.95 14.36 -19.67
C PHE A 151 3.52 13.08 -19.02
N HIS A 152 4.73 12.67 -19.41
CA HIS A 152 5.43 11.57 -18.77
C HIS A 152 5.71 11.82 -17.29
N SER A 153 6.08 13.04 -16.91
CA SER A 153 6.33 13.38 -15.50
C SER A 153 5.08 13.32 -14.64
N LEU A 154 3.94 13.78 -15.17
CA LEU A 154 2.64 13.75 -14.49
C LEU A 154 2.16 12.32 -14.33
N ARG A 155 2.28 11.51 -15.38
CA ARG A 155 1.86 10.10 -15.37
C ARG A 155 2.64 9.30 -14.33
N ARG A 156 3.97 9.46 -14.28
CA ARG A 156 4.80 8.82 -13.24
C ARG A 156 4.40 9.19 -11.82
N ARG A 157 3.98 10.43 -11.57
CA ARG A 157 3.52 10.86 -10.25
C ARG A 157 2.18 10.24 -9.88
N GLN A 158 1.25 10.16 -10.84
CA GLN A 158 -0.03 9.49 -10.63
C GLN A 158 0.17 8.00 -10.34
N ASP A 159 1.04 7.33 -11.08
CA ASP A 159 1.38 5.92 -10.86
C ASP A 159 2.01 5.69 -9.49
N GLN A 160 2.92 6.58 -9.05
CA GLN A 160 3.52 6.53 -7.72
C GLN A 160 2.47 6.72 -6.61
N ALA A 161 1.61 7.73 -6.72
CA ALA A 161 0.55 7.98 -5.75
C ALA A 161 -0.44 6.80 -5.66
N ALA A 162 -0.78 6.19 -6.80
CA ALA A 162 -1.63 5.00 -6.82
C ALA A 162 -0.96 3.79 -6.15
N GLN A 163 0.34 3.59 -6.38
CA GLN A 163 1.11 2.53 -5.72
C GLN A 163 1.20 2.74 -4.21
N ASP A 164 1.37 3.98 -3.74
CA ASP A 164 1.45 4.29 -2.32
C ASP A 164 0.10 4.04 -1.63
N LEU A 165 -1.02 4.44 -2.24
CA LEU A 165 -2.36 4.10 -1.72
C LEU A 165 -2.58 2.58 -1.65
N LEU A 166 -2.18 1.83 -2.68
CA LEU A 166 -2.28 0.37 -2.67
C LEU A 166 -1.43 -0.26 -1.56
N ARG A 167 -0.22 0.27 -1.31
CA ARG A 167 0.65 -0.18 -0.21
C ARG A 167 0.00 0.08 1.14
N GLU A 168 -0.50 1.30 1.38
CA GLU A 168 -1.20 1.65 2.62
C GLU A 168 -2.42 0.74 2.86
N HIS A 169 -3.25 0.53 1.84
CA HIS A 169 -4.38 -0.40 1.92
C HIS A 169 -3.95 -1.83 2.24
N SER A 170 -2.84 -2.30 1.64
CA SER A 170 -2.32 -3.65 1.92
C SER A 170 -1.81 -3.78 3.36
N GLN A 171 -1.15 -2.75 3.88
CA GLN A 171 -0.64 -2.72 5.25
C GLN A 171 -1.80 -2.72 6.26
N LEU A 172 -2.81 -1.86 6.06
CA LEU A 172 -4.01 -1.83 6.89
C LEU A 172 -4.74 -3.19 6.90
N ARG A 173 -4.87 -3.84 5.73
CA ARG A 173 -5.44 -5.19 5.65
C ARG A 173 -4.62 -6.21 6.43
N ARG A 174 -3.28 -6.16 6.32
CA ARG A 174 -2.40 -7.05 7.09
C ARG A 174 -2.51 -6.82 8.58
N HIS A 175 -2.55 -5.57 9.04
CA HIS A 175 -2.74 -5.25 10.46
C HIS A 175 -4.12 -5.71 10.96
N ALA A 176 -5.18 -5.51 10.19
CA ALA A 176 -6.52 -6.00 10.54
C ALA A 176 -6.58 -7.54 10.60
N LEU A 177 -5.93 -8.23 9.64
CA LEU A 177 -5.83 -9.69 9.65
C LEU A 177 -4.98 -10.19 10.82
N ALA A 178 -3.85 -9.54 11.12
CA ALA A 178 -3.00 -9.88 12.26
C ALA A 178 -3.75 -9.66 13.59
N ALA A 179 -4.52 -8.57 13.72
CA ALA A 179 -5.36 -8.32 14.89
C ALA A 179 -6.48 -9.36 15.02
N ARG A 180 -7.11 -9.77 13.90
CA ARG A 180 -8.10 -10.86 13.90
C ARG A 180 -7.47 -12.21 14.26
N LEU A 181 -6.28 -12.50 13.73
CA LEU A 181 -5.55 -13.74 14.06
C LEU A 181 -5.11 -13.75 15.53
N ALA A 182 -4.61 -12.63 16.06
CA ALA A 182 -4.28 -12.48 17.47
C ALA A 182 -5.52 -12.64 18.37
N ALA A 183 -6.66 -12.05 17.97
CA ALA A 183 -7.94 -12.21 18.68
C ALA A 183 -8.49 -13.64 18.63
N LEU A 184 -8.21 -14.39 17.55
CA LEU A 184 -8.54 -15.80 17.43
C LEU A 184 -7.60 -16.70 18.23
N GLN A 185 -6.30 -16.36 18.30
CA GLN A 185 -5.32 -17.05 19.14
C GLN A 185 -5.61 -16.87 20.64
N ALA A 186 -6.17 -15.73 21.05
CA ALA A 186 -6.50 -15.44 22.45
C ALA A 186 -7.59 -16.35 23.05
N GLN A 187 -8.30 -17.15 22.25
CA GLN A 187 -9.47 -17.93 22.70
C GLN A 187 -9.19 -19.43 22.90
N VAL A 188 -8.00 -19.92 22.54
CA VAL A 188 -7.54 -21.26 22.91
C VAL A 188 -6.33 -21.08 23.80
N ASP A 189 -6.39 -21.59 25.04
CA ASP A 189 -5.26 -21.54 25.98
C ASP A 189 -4.08 -22.31 25.37
N PRO A 190 -3.03 -21.62 24.86
CA PRO A 190 -1.95 -22.28 24.14
C PRO A 190 -1.14 -23.17 25.08
N ALA A 191 -1.03 -22.78 26.35
CA ALA A 191 -0.30 -23.52 27.36
C ALA A 191 -0.97 -24.88 27.59
N LEU A 192 -2.28 -24.89 27.82
CA LEU A 192 -3.04 -26.14 27.98
C LEU A 192 -2.84 -27.10 26.80
N LEU A 193 -2.84 -26.59 25.56
CA LEU A 193 -2.68 -27.44 24.39
C LEU A 193 -1.28 -28.07 24.32
N PHE A 194 -0.23 -27.27 24.58
CA PHE A 194 1.14 -27.78 24.62
C PHE A 194 1.33 -28.78 25.75
N ASP A 195 0.81 -28.48 26.94
CA ASP A 195 0.86 -29.38 28.09
C ASP A 195 0.15 -30.70 27.79
N ALA A 196 -1.01 -30.65 27.12
CA ALA A 196 -1.76 -31.84 26.72
C ALA A 196 -1.00 -32.69 25.70
N LEU A 197 -0.35 -32.05 24.72
CA LEU A 197 0.49 -32.77 23.74
C LEU A 197 1.70 -33.43 24.40
N VAL A 198 2.39 -32.73 25.31
CA VAL A 198 3.52 -33.27 26.06
C VAL A 198 3.09 -34.43 26.95
N SER A 199 1.94 -34.32 27.64
CA SER A 199 1.37 -35.41 28.45
C SER A 199 1.05 -36.65 27.61
N VAL A 200 0.49 -36.47 26.41
CA VAL A 200 0.23 -37.57 25.47
C VAL A 200 1.55 -38.20 24.99
N GLU A 201 2.55 -37.39 24.61
CA GLU A 201 3.86 -37.89 24.18
C GLU A 201 4.54 -38.74 25.28
N GLN A 202 4.51 -38.25 26.52
CA GLN A 202 5.03 -38.99 27.68
C GLN A 202 4.25 -40.29 27.93
N ALA A 203 2.92 -40.28 27.80
CA ALA A 203 2.09 -41.47 27.96
C ALA A 203 2.44 -42.55 26.90
N TYR A 204 2.66 -42.16 25.65
CA TYR A 204 3.12 -43.07 24.60
C TYR A 204 4.53 -43.58 24.84
N ALA A 205 5.47 -42.70 25.24
CA ALA A 205 6.84 -43.09 25.56
C ALA A 205 6.90 -44.08 26.75
N GLY A 206 6.02 -43.89 27.74
CA GLY A 206 5.87 -44.74 28.92
C GLY A 206 5.08 -46.03 28.69
N ARG A 207 4.54 -46.28 27.47
CA ARG A 207 3.62 -47.39 27.16
C ARG A 207 2.40 -47.44 28.08
N ASP A 208 1.86 -46.28 28.46
CA ASP A 208 0.61 -46.19 29.22
C ASP A 208 -0.55 -46.74 28.38
N PRO A 209 -1.31 -47.75 28.84
CA PRO A 209 -2.49 -48.24 28.14
C PRO A 209 -3.57 -47.15 27.91
N GLY A 210 -3.55 -46.06 28.68
CA GLY A 210 -4.44 -44.91 28.52
C GLY A 210 -4.00 -43.86 27.49
N ALA A 211 -2.83 -43.98 26.87
CA ALA A 211 -2.28 -42.95 25.96
C ALA A 211 -3.21 -42.60 24.79
N SER A 212 -3.82 -43.61 24.16
CA SER A 212 -4.77 -43.42 23.06
C SER A 212 -6.05 -42.70 23.51
N ALA A 213 -6.53 -42.97 24.72
CA ALA A 213 -7.72 -42.30 25.26
C ALA A 213 -7.45 -40.81 25.57
N ARG A 214 -6.25 -40.46 26.06
CA ARG A 214 -5.85 -39.05 26.26
C ARG A 214 -5.77 -38.30 24.94
N LEU A 215 -5.19 -38.91 23.91
CA LEU A 215 -5.15 -38.32 22.56
C LEU A 215 -6.56 -38.12 21.99
N GLU A 216 -7.46 -39.09 22.15
CA GLU A 216 -8.85 -38.98 21.71
C GLU A 216 -9.59 -37.85 22.43
N ARG A 217 -9.37 -37.68 23.75
CA ARG A 217 -9.93 -36.56 24.52
C ARG A 217 -9.39 -35.21 24.06
N LEU A 218 -8.11 -35.10 23.73
CA LEU A 218 -7.52 -33.89 23.13
C LEU A 218 -8.12 -33.57 21.76
N ILE A 219 -8.28 -34.56 20.89
CA ILE A 219 -8.93 -34.39 19.59
C ILE A 219 -10.40 -33.99 19.76
N ARG A 220 -11.11 -34.60 20.72
CA ARG A 220 -12.50 -34.24 21.04
C ARG A 220 -12.59 -32.78 21.49
N HIS A 221 -11.72 -32.35 22.39
CA HIS A 221 -11.68 -30.96 22.84
C HIS A 221 -11.45 -29.99 21.69
N LEU A 222 -10.46 -30.26 20.84
CA LEU A 222 -10.19 -29.44 19.65
C LEU A 222 -11.38 -29.38 18.70
N ARG A 223 -12.09 -30.50 18.50
CA ARG A 223 -13.31 -30.53 17.68
C ARG A 223 -14.48 -29.76 18.28
N VAL A 224 -14.57 -29.67 19.61
CA VAL A 224 -15.61 -28.89 20.30
C VAL A 224 -15.25 -27.40 20.33
N ALA A 225 -13.97 -27.07 20.54
CA ALA A 225 -13.48 -25.69 20.65
C ALA A 225 -13.38 -24.97 19.30
N LEU A 226 -12.89 -25.62 18.23
CA LEU A 226 -12.57 -24.96 16.95
C LEU A 226 -13.78 -24.43 16.14
N PRO A 227 -14.90 -25.15 15.98
CA PRO A 227 -16.05 -24.67 15.20
C PRO A 227 -16.68 -23.41 15.80
N ARG A 228 -16.61 -23.28 17.12
CA ARG A 228 -17.26 -22.21 17.88
C ARG A 228 -16.52 -20.88 17.84
N LEU A 229 -15.28 -20.89 17.37
CA LEU A 229 -14.53 -19.69 17.01
C LEU A 229 -14.97 -19.11 15.65
N ARG A 230 -15.73 -19.88 14.85
CA ARG A 230 -16.10 -19.54 13.47
C ARG A 230 -17.60 -19.26 13.30
N ASP A 231 -18.46 -19.87 14.11
CA ASP A 231 -19.92 -19.77 13.96
C ASP A 231 -20.59 -18.85 15.00
N ALA A 232 -21.50 -18.00 14.52
CA ALA A 232 -22.35 -17.12 15.32
C ALA A 232 -23.53 -17.85 16.03
N GLY A 233 -23.60 -19.18 15.93
CA GLY A 233 -24.71 -20.02 16.38
C GLY A 233 -24.37 -20.97 17.53
N ALA A 234 -23.56 -20.54 18.49
CA ALA A 234 -23.29 -21.35 19.68
C ALA A 234 -24.53 -21.43 20.59
N THR A 235 -24.66 -22.54 21.33
CA THR A 235 -25.77 -22.79 22.26
C THR A 235 -25.24 -22.98 23.67
N LEU A 236 -26.11 -22.81 24.67
CA LEU A 236 -25.78 -23.05 26.08
C LEU A 236 -25.29 -24.48 26.34
N GLY A 237 -25.98 -25.47 25.76
CA GLY A 237 -25.57 -26.87 25.82
C GLY A 237 -24.23 -27.10 25.12
N GLY A 238 -23.99 -26.32 24.07
CA GLY A 238 -22.66 -26.20 23.50
C GLY A 238 -21.67 -25.79 24.58
N GLU A 239 -21.76 -24.57 25.11
CA GLU A 239 -20.78 -24.02 26.08
C GLU A 239 -20.53 -24.97 27.26
N ALA A 240 -21.56 -25.68 27.74
CA ALA A 240 -21.41 -26.71 28.76
C ALA A 240 -20.52 -27.90 28.31
N GLU A 241 -20.68 -28.38 27.07
CA GLU A 241 -19.81 -29.43 26.52
C GLU A 241 -18.36 -28.97 26.39
N LEU A 242 -18.14 -27.69 26.10
CA LEU A 242 -16.80 -27.11 26.01
C LEU A 242 -16.13 -27.06 27.40
N ILE A 243 -16.87 -26.65 28.43
CA ILE A 243 -16.40 -26.67 29.83
C ILE A 243 -16.08 -28.10 30.26
N ALA A 244 -16.98 -29.05 30.02
CA ALA A 244 -16.77 -30.45 30.37
C ALA A 244 -15.50 -31.01 29.71
N SER A 245 -15.34 -30.77 28.40
CA SER A 245 -14.17 -31.23 27.67
C SER A 245 -12.87 -30.57 28.12
N TYR A 246 -12.90 -29.30 28.53
CA TYR A 246 -11.73 -28.59 29.08
C TYR A 246 -11.32 -29.17 30.44
N LEU A 247 -12.29 -29.42 31.33
CA LEU A 247 -12.03 -30.00 32.65
C LEU A 247 -11.53 -31.46 32.57
N ASP A 248 -12.03 -32.24 31.60
CA ASP A 248 -11.52 -33.59 31.35
C ASP A 248 -10.05 -33.57 30.90
N LEU A 249 -9.66 -32.59 30.08
CA LEU A 249 -8.26 -32.41 29.69
C LEU A 249 -7.37 -32.01 30.86
N LEU A 250 -7.81 -31.07 31.69
CA LEU A 250 -7.05 -30.71 32.91
C LEU A 250 -6.85 -31.91 33.83
N ARG A 251 -7.85 -32.78 33.96
CA ARG A 251 -7.75 -34.01 34.76
C ARG A 251 -6.68 -34.97 34.21
N ASP A 252 -6.56 -35.07 32.88
CA ASP A 252 -5.53 -35.89 32.22
C ASP A 252 -4.10 -35.34 32.38
N LEU A 253 -3.98 -34.03 32.58
CA LEU A 253 -2.71 -33.37 32.89
C LEU A 253 -2.26 -33.58 34.35
N GLY A 254 -3.11 -34.20 35.18
CA GLY A 254 -2.87 -34.32 36.62
C GLY A 254 -3.07 -33.00 37.37
N ASP A 255 -3.71 -32.02 36.74
CA ASP A 255 -4.07 -30.75 37.38
C ASP A 255 -5.40 -30.87 38.14
N HIS A 256 -5.66 -29.92 39.03
CA HIS A 256 -6.88 -29.88 39.82
C HIS A 256 -8.08 -29.44 38.98
N ALA A 257 -8.85 -30.42 38.50
CA ALA A 257 -10.11 -30.19 37.78
C ALA A 257 -11.32 -30.38 38.71
N PRO A 258 -12.17 -29.36 38.94
CA PRO A 258 -13.40 -29.50 39.70
C PRO A 258 -14.32 -30.57 39.10
N ALA A 259 -15.10 -31.22 39.97
CA ALA A 259 -16.24 -32.02 39.52
C ALA A 259 -17.27 -31.08 38.86
N PHE A 260 -17.72 -31.42 37.65
CA PHE A 260 -18.62 -30.58 36.87
C PHE A 260 -20.03 -31.16 36.84
N ASP A 261 -20.96 -30.44 37.47
CA ASP A 261 -22.38 -30.78 37.51
C ASP A 261 -23.17 -29.85 36.57
N CYS A 262 -23.94 -30.41 35.64
CA CYS A 262 -24.61 -29.64 34.61
C CYS A 262 -26.12 -29.94 34.58
N GLU A 263 -26.94 -28.94 34.88
CA GLU A 263 -28.41 -29.00 34.94
C GLU A 263 -29.02 -27.94 33.99
N LEU A 264 -29.10 -28.26 32.70
CA LEU A 264 -29.61 -27.32 31.67
C LEU A 264 -31.10 -27.50 31.33
N GLY A 265 -31.69 -28.67 31.63
CA GLY A 265 -33.05 -29.01 31.21
C GLY A 265 -33.26 -28.85 29.69
N SER A 266 -34.42 -28.35 29.28
CA SER A 266 -34.75 -28.07 27.87
C SER A 266 -34.06 -26.81 27.30
N ARG A 267 -33.38 -26.02 28.13
CA ARG A 267 -32.71 -24.76 27.73
C ARG A 267 -31.33 -24.97 27.11
N GLY A 268 -30.87 -26.21 26.94
CA GLY A 268 -29.59 -26.49 26.28
C GLY A 268 -29.49 -25.96 24.85
N ALA A 269 -30.61 -25.83 24.13
CA ALA A 269 -30.64 -25.29 22.77
C ALA A 269 -30.69 -23.75 22.70
N THR A 270 -30.73 -23.06 23.84
CA THR A 270 -30.77 -21.59 23.89
C THR A 270 -29.51 -21.01 23.23
N PRO A 271 -29.66 -20.05 22.28
CA PRO A 271 -28.52 -19.42 21.64
C PRO A 271 -27.72 -18.62 22.68
N LEU A 272 -26.42 -18.86 22.74
CA LEU A 272 -25.50 -18.16 23.62
C LEU A 272 -24.25 -17.80 22.82
N PRO A 273 -23.76 -16.55 22.86
CA PRO A 273 -22.49 -16.20 22.24
C PRO A 273 -21.36 -17.12 22.71
N PRO A 274 -20.45 -17.54 21.81
CA PRO A 274 -19.36 -18.44 22.18
C PRO A 274 -18.43 -17.79 23.20
N MET A 275 -17.76 -18.62 24.02
CA MET A 275 -16.76 -18.18 24.99
C MET A 275 -17.31 -17.17 26.01
N LEU A 276 -18.51 -17.42 26.56
CA LEU A 276 -19.03 -16.65 27.70
C LEU A 276 -18.80 -17.38 29.03
N LEU A 277 -18.95 -18.71 29.04
CA LEU A 277 -18.86 -19.49 30.27
C LEU A 277 -17.45 -20.06 30.51
N LEU A 278 -16.78 -20.54 29.46
CA LEU A 278 -15.42 -21.11 29.60
C LEU A 278 -14.41 -20.13 30.24
N PRO A 279 -14.36 -18.83 29.86
CA PRO A 279 -13.41 -17.90 30.47
C PRO A 279 -13.62 -17.71 31.99
N LEU A 280 -14.86 -17.82 32.48
CA LEU A 280 -15.15 -17.77 33.92
C LEU A 280 -14.59 -18.98 34.66
N VAL A 281 -14.68 -20.17 34.06
CA VAL A 281 -14.08 -21.40 34.60
C VAL A 281 -12.56 -21.30 34.64
N GLN A 282 -11.94 -20.86 33.54
CA GLN A 282 -10.50 -20.65 33.47
C GLN A 282 -10.03 -19.64 34.52
N ARG A 283 -10.80 -18.56 34.71
CA ARG A 283 -10.51 -17.56 35.72
C ARG A 283 -10.60 -18.13 37.15
N ALA A 284 -11.61 -18.94 37.44
CA ALA A 284 -11.76 -19.59 38.74
C ALA A 284 -10.55 -20.49 39.08
N LEU A 285 -10.04 -21.23 38.08
CA LEU A 285 -8.87 -22.10 38.22
C LEU A 285 -7.54 -21.35 38.32
N ARG A 286 -7.45 -20.14 37.73
CA ARG A 286 -6.26 -19.27 37.90
C ARG A 286 -6.19 -18.65 39.29
N LEU A 287 -7.34 -18.21 39.81
CA LEU A 287 -7.42 -17.51 41.09
C LEU A 287 -7.51 -18.46 42.29
N GLY A 288 -7.84 -19.73 42.05
CA GLY A 288 -8.19 -20.68 43.08
C GLY A 288 -8.12 -22.12 42.64
N ARG A 289 -8.64 -23.00 43.49
CA ARG A 289 -8.70 -24.45 43.27
C ARG A 289 -10.06 -24.95 43.73
N PRO A 290 -11.15 -24.60 43.03
CA PRO A 290 -12.49 -25.08 43.38
C PRO A 290 -12.55 -26.60 43.19
N GLY A 291 -13.18 -27.29 44.14
CA GLY A 291 -13.40 -28.73 44.07
C GLY A 291 -14.64 -29.11 43.25
N ARG A 292 -15.63 -28.21 43.14
CA ARG A 292 -16.88 -28.39 42.42
C ARG A 292 -17.25 -27.15 41.60
N CYS A 293 -17.76 -27.41 40.41
CA CYS A 293 -18.29 -26.43 39.48
C CYS A 293 -19.68 -26.89 39.04
N TRP A 294 -20.68 -26.02 39.11
CA TRP A 294 -22.02 -26.34 38.63
C TRP A 294 -22.54 -25.31 37.63
N LEU A 295 -23.26 -25.78 36.62
CA LEU A 295 -23.95 -24.96 35.65
C LEU A 295 -25.44 -25.27 35.68
N LYS A 296 -26.26 -24.25 35.97
CA LYS A 296 -27.72 -24.37 36.04
C LYS A 296 -28.40 -23.38 35.11
N ALA A 297 -29.41 -23.84 34.39
CA ALA A 297 -30.26 -22.99 33.56
C ALA A 297 -31.69 -22.92 34.12
N GLY A 298 -32.01 -21.81 34.78
CA GLY A 298 -33.33 -21.52 35.37
C GLY A 298 -33.95 -20.26 34.76
N ALA A 299 -34.31 -19.29 35.60
CA ALA A 299 -34.72 -17.95 35.14
C ALA A 299 -33.57 -17.20 34.45
N GLY A 300 -32.33 -17.41 34.91
CA GLY A 300 -31.08 -17.02 34.27
C GLY A 300 -30.12 -18.21 34.14
N ILE A 301 -28.91 -17.96 33.64
CA ILE A 301 -27.84 -18.96 33.57
C ILE A 301 -26.91 -18.73 34.75
N THR A 302 -26.76 -19.72 35.62
CA THR A 302 -25.91 -19.63 36.82
C THR A 302 -24.74 -20.59 36.71
N LEU A 303 -23.51 -20.07 36.77
CA LEU A 303 -22.28 -20.83 36.87
C LEU A 303 -21.69 -20.61 38.27
N GLY A 304 -21.56 -21.66 39.07
CA GLY A 304 -21.09 -21.55 40.45
C GLY A 304 -19.90 -22.45 40.78
N PHE A 305 -19.16 -22.05 41.80
CA PHE A 305 -17.97 -22.71 42.33
C PHE A 305 -18.05 -22.81 43.86
N ASP A 306 -17.54 -23.91 44.42
CA ASP A 306 -17.41 -24.13 45.88
C ASP A 306 -16.19 -23.39 46.47
N GLN A 307 -16.00 -22.15 46.05
CA GLN A 307 -14.95 -21.28 46.55
C GLN A 307 -15.41 -19.83 46.60
N GLY A 308 -15.16 -19.14 47.71
CA GLY A 308 -15.36 -17.70 47.85
C GLY A 308 -14.29 -16.84 47.16
N GLY A 309 -14.52 -15.54 47.08
CA GLY A 309 -13.51 -14.55 46.66
C GLY A 309 -13.28 -14.43 45.15
N LEU A 310 -14.09 -15.08 44.30
CA LEU A 310 -13.92 -15.02 42.84
C LEU A 310 -14.59 -13.79 42.21
N CYS A 311 -15.19 -12.86 42.96
CA CYS A 311 -15.87 -11.68 42.39
C CYS A 311 -15.00 -10.42 42.22
N ASN A 312 -13.68 -10.49 42.47
CA ASN A 312 -12.80 -9.32 42.29
C ASN A 312 -12.83 -8.83 40.84
N GLU A 313 -12.91 -7.51 40.62
CA GLU A 313 -12.91 -6.93 39.28
C GLU A 313 -11.53 -7.01 38.64
N ASP A 314 -11.42 -7.82 37.59
CA ASP A 314 -10.21 -7.97 36.77
C ASP A 314 -10.53 -7.69 35.30
N ALA A 315 -9.48 -7.55 34.46
CA ALA A 315 -9.62 -7.34 33.01
C ALA A 315 -10.52 -8.39 32.32
N ASP A 316 -10.48 -9.63 32.78
CA ASP A 316 -11.30 -10.73 32.27
C ASP A 316 -12.81 -10.49 32.49
N LEU A 317 -13.20 -10.08 33.71
CA LEU A 317 -14.59 -9.79 34.07
C LEU A 317 -15.09 -8.53 33.36
N ALA A 318 -14.25 -7.50 33.26
CA ALA A 318 -14.56 -6.27 32.53
C ALA A 318 -14.86 -6.56 31.06
N SER A 319 -14.01 -7.36 30.39
CA SER A 319 -14.22 -7.75 28.98
C SER A 319 -15.49 -8.57 28.78
N LEU A 320 -15.81 -9.50 29.70
CA LEU A 320 -17.05 -10.27 29.63
C LEU A 320 -18.29 -9.40 29.82
N ARG A 321 -18.27 -8.44 30.74
CA ARG A 321 -19.38 -7.49 30.92
C ARG A 321 -19.57 -6.58 29.72
N GLU A 322 -18.50 -6.09 29.11
CA GLU A 322 -18.59 -5.28 27.89
C GLU A 322 -19.25 -6.08 26.75
N ARG A 323 -18.88 -7.36 26.59
CA ARG A 323 -19.49 -8.26 25.61
C ARG A 323 -20.97 -8.53 25.89
N LEU A 324 -21.35 -8.69 27.15
CA LEU A 324 -22.76 -8.89 27.54
C LEU A 324 -23.58 -7.60 27.39
N ALA A 325 -22.99 -6.43 27.63
CA ALA A 325 -23.66 -5.15 27.46
C ALA A 325 -24.09 -4.89 26.01
N VAL A 326 -23.30 -5.36 25.03
CA VAL A 326 -23.67 -5.31 23.59
C VAL A 326 -24.92 -6.15 23.28
N LEU A 327 -25.27 -7.10 24.15
CA LEU A 327 -26.37 -8.04 23.98
C LEU A 327 -27.54 -7.76 24.94
N ASP A 328 -27.58 -6.56 25.54
CA ASP A 328 -28.52 -6.19 26.60
C ASP A 328 -28.54 -7.16 27.80
N GLY A 329 -27.47 -7.94 27.98
CA GLY A 329 -27.30 -8.88 29.07
C GLY A 329 -26.54 -8.30 30.26
N ARG A 330 -26.69 -8.92 31.44
CA ARG A 330 -25.99 -8.54 32.67
C ARG A 330 -25.30 -9.73 33.31
N LEU A 331 -24.12 -9.47 33.90
CA LEU A 331 -23.38 -10.44 34.70
C LEU A 331 -23.35 -9.98 36.16
N LEU A 332 -24.06 -10.70 37.02
CA LEU A 332 -24.06 -10.51 38.46
C LEU A 332 -23.14 -11.55 39.10
N CYS A 333 -22.24 -11.11 39.96
CA CYS A 333 -21.36 -12.00 40.72
C CYS A 333 -21.73 -11.90 42.19
N THR A 334 -22.08 -13.03 42.80
CA THR A 334 -22.37 -13.14 44.23
C THR A 334 -21.34 -14.08 44.86
N SER A 335 -20.57 -13.58 45.82
CA SER A 335 -19.61 -14.39 46.56
C SER A 335 -19.97 -14.42 48.04
N SER A 336 -19.87 -15.60 48.63
CA SER A 336 -19.95 -15.87 50.07
C SER A 336 -18.68 -16.59 50.51
N GLU A 337 -18.49 -16.82 51.82
CA GLU A 337 -17.24 -17.39 52.35
C GLU A 337 -16.83 -18.70 51.65
N ASP A 338 -17.80 -19.58 51.34
CA ASP A 338 -17.53 -20.93 50.79
C ASP A 338 -17.99 -21.13 49.34
N ARG A 339 -18.62 -20.14 48.70
CA ARG A 339 -19.09 -20.29 47.30
C ARG A 339 -19.15 -18.97 46.55
N THR A 340 -18.94 -19.03 45.24
CA THR A 340 -19.15 -17.92 44.32
C THR A 340 -20.03 -18.34 43.16
N GLU A 341 -21.04 -17.54 42.85
CA GLU A 341 -21.99 -17.76 41.76
C GLU A 341 -21.95 -16.57 40.79
N PHE A 342 -21.82 -16.89 39.50
CA PHE A 342 -21.93 -15.96 38.39
C PHE A 342 -23.29 -16.17 37.72
N MET A 343 -24.16 -15.17 37.79
CA MET A 343 -25.48 -15.20 37.18
C MET A 343 -25.49 -14.31 35.94
N LEU A 344 -25.74 -14.93 34.79
CA LEU A 344 -25.95 -14.26 33.51
C LEU A 344 -27.44 -14.10 33.27
N GLU A 345 -27.88 -12.85 33.19
CA GLU A 345 -29.20 -12.45 32.75
C GLU A 345 -29.11 -12.07 31.27
N LEU A 346 -29.87 -12.75 30.43
CA LEU A 346 -30.01 -12.46 29.00
C LEU A 346 -31.47 -12.04 28.74
N PRO A 347 -31.73 -11.11 27.81
CA PRO A 347 -33.07 -10.60 27.52
C PRO A 347 -34.05 -11.64 26.98
#